data_AF-A0A0G4AVX1-F1
#
_entry.id   AF-A0A0G4AVX1-F1
#
_cell.length_a   1.000
_cell.length_b   1.000
_cell.length_c   1.000
_cell.angle_alpha   90.00
_cell.angle_beta   90.00
_cell.angle_gamma   90.00
#
_symmetry.space_group_name_H-M   'P 1'
#
loop_
_entity.id
_entity.type
_entity.pdbx_description
1 polymer ?
#
loop_
_entity_poly.entity_id
_entity_poly.type
_entity_poly.pdbx_seq_one_letter_code
_entity_poly.pdbx_strand_id
1 'polypeptide(L)' 'MSAADMTIEEYRKFWAKVAKENGWYKEPFYVQVWVDENGIITDSVSHRGMTEDIVVKE' A
#
# COMPACT_ATOMS: atom_id res chain seq x y z
N MET A 1 -8.94 -14.95 -15.69
CA MET A 1 -8.57 -13.52 -15.65
C MET A 1 -7.74 -13.36 -14.39
N SER A 2 -6.43 -13.25 -14.51
CA SER A 2 -5.58 -12.96 -13.35
C SER A 2 -5.98 -11.60 -12.78
N ALA A 3 -6.05 -11.49 -11.46
CA ALA A 3 -6.23 -10.20 -10.80
C ALA A 3 -5.17 -9.24 -11.36
N ALA A 4 -5.57 -8.05 -11.78
CA ALA A 4 -4.62 -7.07 -12.30
C ALA A 4 -3.53 -6.83 -11.25
N ASP A 5 -2.27 -7.08 -11.59
CA ASP A 5 -1.13 -6.88 -10.69
C ASP A 5 -1.06 -5.39 -10.34
N MET A 6 -1.62 -5.02 -9.18
CA MET A 6 -1.61 -3.64 -8.70
C MET A 6 -0.20 -3.28 -8.24
N THR A 7 0.27 -2.12 -8.65
CA THR A 7 1.56 -1.54 -8.25
C THR A 7 1.48 -0.91 -6.85
N ILE A 8 2.64 -0.72 -6.21
CA ILE A 8 2.74 0.04 -4.93
C ILE A 8 2.06 1.41 -5.05
N GLU A 9 2.19 2.08 -6.20
CA GLU A 9 1.56 3.38 -6.45
C GLU A 9 0.03 3.32 -6.44
N GLU A 10 -0.57 2.23 -6.92
CA GLU A 10 -2.02 2.03 -6.92
C GLU A 10 -2.55 1.77 -5.51
N TYR A 11 -1.86 0.93 -4.74
CA TYR A 11 -2.16 0.75 -3.32
C TYR A 11 -1.96 2.04 -2.52
N ARG A 12 -0.93 2.84 -2.85
CA ARG A 12 -0.72 4.16 -2.23
C ARG A 12 -1.89 5.09 -2.51
N LYS A 13 -2.39 5.14 -3.75
CA LYS A 13 -3.58 5.94 -4.09
C LYS A 13 -4.84 5.46 -3.37
N PHE A 14 -5.02 4.15 -3.27
CA PHE A 14 -6.14 3.54 -2.55
C PHE A 14 -6.11 3.94 -1.06
N TRP A 15 -5.00 3.68 -0.37
CA TRP A 15 -4.86 4.00 1.05
C TRP A 15 -4.85 5.51 1.31
N ALA A 16 -4.30 6.32 0.40
CA ALA A 16 -4.39 7.77 0.49
C ALA A 16 -5.85 8.26 0.48
N LYS A 17 -6.72 7.64 -0.35
CA LYS A 17 -8.15 7.94 -0.35
C LYS A 17 -8.79 7.59 1.00
N VAL A 18 -8.55 6.38 1.51
CA VAL A 18 -9.04 5.94 2.82
C VAL A 18 -8.56 6.90 3.93
N ALA A 19 -7.30 7.32 3.89
CA ALA A 19 -6.72 8.24 4.85
C ALA A 19 -7.35 9.64 4.82
N LYS A 20 -7.68 10.14 3.63
CA LYS A 20 -8.38 11.42 3.46
C LYS A 20 -9.79 11.36 4.03
N GLU A 21 -10.52 10.28 3.75
CA GLU A 21 -11.88 10.05 4.25
C GLU A 21 -11.92 9.91 5.78
N ASN A 22 -10.83 9.42 6.39
CA ASN A 22 -10.73 9.19 7.84
C ASN A 22 -9.88 10.25 8.57
N GLY A 23 -9.46 11.33 7.90
CA GLY A 23 -8.80 12.48 8.53
C GLY A 23 -7.37 12.24 9.04
N TRP A 24 -6.64 11.25 8.49
CA TRP A 24 -5.26 10.96 8.89
C TRP A 24 -4.25 11.00 7.74
N TYR A 25 -4.67 11.45 6.55
CA TYR A 25 -3.75 11.66 5.42
C TYR A 25 -2.67 12.68 5.75
N LYS A 26 -1.42 12.36 5.42
CA LYS A 26 -0.24 13.22 5.52
C LYS A 26 0.70 12.99 4.34
N GLU A 27 1.54 13.97 4.04
CA GLU A 27 2.59 13.85 3.03
C GLU A 27 3.98 13.87 3.67
N PRO A 28 4.91 12.99 3.23
CA PRO A 28 4.70 11.92 2.25
C PRO A 28 3.76 10.80 2.79
N PHE A 29 3.08 10.10 1.88
CA PHE A 29 2.14 9.03 2.22
C PHE A 29 2.75 7.68 1.90
N TYR A 30 2.71 6.76 2.87
CA TYR A 30 3.42 5.50 2.81
C TYR A 30 2.49 4.30 2.92
N VAL A 31 2.90 3.19 2.32
CA VAL A 31 2.20 1.90 2.35
C VAL A 31 3.15 0.75 2.66
N GLN A 32 2.62 -0.28 3.29
CA GLN A 32 3.27 -1.57 3.40
C GLN A 32 2.59 -2.52 2.43
N VAL A 33 3.38 -3.32 1.70
CA VAL A 33 2.90 -4.37 0.81
C VAL A 33 3.58 -5.69 1.13
N TRP A 34 2.84 -6.78 0.96
CA TRP A 34 3.37 -8.14 0.97
C TRP A 34 3.48 -8.63 -0.46
N VAL A 35 4.60 -9.26 -0.79
CA VAL A 35 4.88 -9.79 -2.13
C VAL A 35 5.20 -11.27 -2.06
N ASP A 36 4.66 -12.03 -3.01
CA ASP A 36 4.96 -13.46 -3.16
C ASP A 36 6.32 -13.70 -3.84
N GLU A 37 6.66 -14.98 -4.03
CA GLU A 37 7.89 -15.42 -4.71
C GLU A 37 8.00 -14.94 -6.18
N ASN A 38 6.88 -14.61 -6.82
CA ASN A 38 6.82 -14.09 -8.18
C ASN A 38 6.89 -12.55 -8.22
N GLY A 39 6.95 -11.89 -7.06
CA GLY A 39 6.94 -10.44 -6.93
C GLY A 39 5.55 -9.81 -7.07
N ILE A 40 4.48 -10.62 -6.99
CA ILE A 40 3.09 -10.16 -7.04
C ILE A 40 2.70 -9.67 -5.65
N ILE A 41 2.09 -8.48 -5.57
CA ILE A 41 1.58 -7.95 -4.29
C ILE A 41 0.33 -8.74 -3.88
N THR A 42 0.42 -9.46 -2.77
CA THR A 42 -0.65 -10.29 -2.21
C THR A 42 -1.54 -9.51 -1.25
N ASP A 43 -0.99 -8.52 -0.54
CA ASP A 43 -1.72 -7.69 0.42
C ASP A 43 -1.08 -6.29 0.60
N SER A 44 -1.81 -5.34 1.17
CA SER A 44 -1.32 -4.01 1.51
C SER A 44 -2.00 -3.39 2.73
N VAL A 45 -1.26 -2.54 3.45
CA VAL A 45 -1.80 -1.77 4.59
C VAL A 45 -1.19 -0.38 4.65
N SER A 46 -1.92 0.57 5.24
CA SER A 46 -1.37 1.87 5.63
C SER A 46 -1.96 2.36 6.95
N HIS A 47 -1.16 3.10 7.72
CA HIS A 47 -1.61 3.73 8.96
C HIS A 47 -0.92 5.07 9.23
N ARG A 48 -1.57 5.92 10.04
CA ARG A 48 -1.10 7.28 10.41
C ARG A 48 0.36 7.39 10.89
N GLY A 49 0.88 6.35 11.53
CA GLY A 49 2.23 6.29 12.07
C GLY A 49 3.36 5.95 11.09
N MET A 50 3.07 5.60 9.83
CA MET A 50 4.12 5.18 8.89
C MET A 50 5.04 6.33 8.50
N THR A 51 6.32 6.00 8.27
CA THR A 51 7.39 6.95 7.91
C THR A 51 8.17 6.55 6.66
N GLU A 52 7.90 5.36 6.12
CA GLU A 52 8.53 4.82 4.92
C GLU A 52 7.62 3.76 4.29
N ASP A 53 7.84 3.47 3.00
CA ASP A 53 7.22 2.32 2.36
C ASP A 53 7.91 1.04 2.83
N ILE A 54 7.14 -0.02 3.05
CA ILE A 54 7.66 -1.32 3.53
C ILE A 54 7.25 -2.39 2.52
N VAL A 55 8.23 -3.18 2.06
CA VAL A 55 7.99 -4.32 1.18
C VAL A 55 8.40 -5.59 1.93
N VAL A 56 7.42 -6.45 2.24
CA VAL A 56 7.63 -7.72 2.94
C VAL A 56 7.55 -8.86 1.92
N LYS A 57 8.54 -9.75 1.90
CA LYS A 57 8.49 -10.97 1.08
C LYS A 57 7.88 -12.11 1.90
N GLU A 58 6.88 -12.79 1.35
CA GLU A 58 6.28 -14.01 1.89
C GLU A 58 6.93 -15.28 1.34
#